data_AF-A0AA96UEL3-F1
#
_entry.id   AF-A0AA96UEL3-F1
#
_cell.length_a   1.000
_cell.length_b   1.000
_cell.length_c   1.000
_cell.angle_alpha   90.00
_cell.angle_beta   90.00
_cell.angle_gamma   90.00
#
_symmetry.space_group_name_H-M   'P 1'
#
loop_
_entity.id
_entity.type
_entity.pdbx_description
1 polymer ?
#
loop_
_entity_poly.entity_id
_entity_poly.type
_entity_poly.pdbx_seq_one_letter_code
_entity_poly.pdbx_strand_id
1 'polypeptide(L)'
;MSLDPTTRFLLAFAAVLALGLGAARLARRFGQPAVIGEIALGIALGPSLLGRVLPDLHRQLFTGAPLTVLDGLAQLALSLYAFEIGARLAAETRTRRDAGGRSPLPLAAVSVSVPAATGLVLAPWLVRSGGVGPHGSPGSFAVFLAAALGVTAVPVLARLLHDRGLDDTPEGRLGLAAAAVGDGACWALLALALWLAGTLPAGRLALALAGVAGAGLLARRRARTADRTPPGTRPGAAPLLGAVCLAAALSSGLGLHTLFGGLVLGLLWPPARGPHGELPATAAAGLGTLATVLLPCFFLGAGQQVDLGADLADPGFLALAGAVLAASTAAKVLPAAAVGRRGGLPWRDSLRLGVLMNTKGLTELVLLTAGRQAGLIGPRPYAALLLVAVAATVLAGPALLLLRERPRAAAEPVPAPAG
;
A
#
# COMPACT_ATOMS: atom_id res chain seq x y z
N MET A 1 36.36 9.56 16.69
CA MET A 1 36.32 8.13 16.31
C MET A 1 35.23 7.93 15.27
N SER A 2 35.59 7.57 14.03
CA SER A 2 34.59 7.16 13.05
C SER A 2 34.05 5.79 13.46
N LEU A 3 32.76 5.73 13.80
CA LEU A 3 32.08 4.46 14.08
C LEU A 3 32.21 3.54 12.86
N ASP A 4 32.49 2.26 13.09
CA ASP A 4 32.55 1.27 12.02
C ASP A 4 31.16 1.08 11.37
N PRO A 5 31.09 0.56 10.13
CA PRO A 5 29.84 0.44 9.38
C PRO A 5 28.76 -0.39 10.10
N THR A 6 29.17 -1.44 10.82
CA THR A 6 28.26 -2.32 11.56
C THR A 6 27.63 -1.58 12.73
N THR A 7 28.44 -0.88 13.52
CA THR A 7 27.95 -0.06 14.63
C THR A 7 27.00 1.04 14.14
N ARG A 8 27.34 1.72 13.03
CA ARG A 8 26.47 2.74 12.41
C ARG A 8 25.12 2.14 11.99
N PHE A 9 25.13 0.98 11.35
CA PHE A 9 23.92 0.27 10.96
C PHE A 9 23.06 -0.12 12.17
N LEU A 10 23.66 -0.75 13.19
CA LEU A 10 22.92 -1.20 14.37
C LEU A 10 22.27 -0.02 15.11
N LEU A 11 23.00 1.10 15.25
CA LEU A 11 22.45 2.33 15.84
C LEU A 11 21.33 2.92 14.98
N ALA A 12 21.51 2.98 13.66
CA ALA A 12 20.47 3.47 12.76
C ALA A 12 19.22 2.59 12.80
N PHE A 13 19.38 1.26 12.77
CA PHE A 13 18.28 0.31 12.86
C PHE A 13 17.56 0.38 14.21
N ALA A 14 18.30 0.44 15.32
CA ALA A 14 17.73 0.63 16.65
C ALA A 14 16.94 1.95 16.75
N ALA A 15 17.46 3.04 16.18
CA ALA A 15 16.78 4.34 16.15
C ALA A 15 15.48 4.25 15.33
N VAL A 16 15.53 3.64 14.15
CA VAL A 16 14.35 3.43 13.28
C VAL A 16 13.25 2.66 14.00
N LEU A 17 13.60 1.57 14.69
CA LEU A 17 12.62 0.76 15.43
C LEU A 17 12.05 1.51 16.63
N ALA A 18 12.90 2.11 17.47
CA ALA A 18 12.49 2.78 18.68
C ALA A 18 11.64 4.02 18.40
N LEU A 19 12.14 4.89 17.50
CA LEU A 19 11.43 6.10 17.09
C LEU A 19 10.20 5.75 16.26
N GLY A 20 10.27 4.74 15.39
CA GLY A 20 9.15 4.27 14.58
C GLY A 20 7.98 3.81 15.45
N LEU A 21 8.27 3.02 16.48
CA LEU A 21 7.27 2.59 17.45
C LEU A 21 6.69 3.77 18.24
N GLY A 22 7.52 4.74 18.62
CA GLY A 22 7.07 5.98 19.25
C GLY A 22 6.11 6.78 18.36
N ALA A 23 6.51 7.01 17.10
CA ALA A 23 5.71 7.73 16.12
C ALA A 23 4.40 7.00 15.77
N ALA A 24 4.45 5.68 15.64
CA ALA A 24 3.27 4.85 15.42
C ALA A 24 2.28 4.91 16.61
N ARG A 25 2.78 4.88 17.85
CA ARG A 25 1.94 5.08 19.06
C ARG A 25 1.34 6.48 19.10
N LEU A 26 2.13 7.50 18.77
CA LEU A 26 1.67 8.89 18.72
C LEU A 26 0.56 9.07 17.67
N ALA A 27 0.74 8.55 16.46
CA ALA A 27 -0.27 8.58 15.41
C ALA A 27 -1.58 7.90 15.88
N ARG A 28 -1.50 6.72 16.49
CA ARG A 28 -2.67 6.02 17.03
C ARG A 28 -3.39 6.82 18.12
N ARG A 29 -2.67 7.57 18.95
CA ARG A 29 -3.26 8.46 19.97
C ARG A 29 -4.12 9.56 19.36
N PHE A 30 -3.81 10.00 18.14
CA PHE A 30 -4.62 10.95 17.37
C PHE A 30 -5.64 10.28 16.44
N GLY A 31 -5.89 8.98 16.61
CA GLY A 31 -6.85 8.22 15.78
C GLY A 31 -6.37 7.97 14.34
N GLN A 32 -5.07 8.13 14.09
CA GLN A 32 -4.44 7.91 12.78
C GLN A 32 -3.82 6.51 12.70
N PRO A 33 -3.81 5.88 11.51
CA PRO A 33 -3.09 4.63 11.29
C PRO A 33 -1.59 4.76 11.61
N ALA A 34 -0.99 3.69 12.14
CA ALA A 34 0.43 3.64 12.54
C ALA A 34 1.39 4.11 11.44
N VAL A 35 1.10 3.72 10.19
CA VAL A 35 1.88 4.04 9.00
C VAL A 35 2.08 5.54 8.80
N ILE A 36 1.14 6.38 9.20
CA ILE A 36 1.25 7.83 9.07
C ILE A 36 2.35 8.38 9.96
N GLY A 37 2.44 7.87 11.20
CA GLY A 37 3.53 8.22 12.11
C GLY A 37 4.89 7.75 11.58
N GLU A 38 4.95 6.54 11.02
CA GLU A 38 6.19 5.97 10.48
C GLU A 38 6.68 6.72 9.23
N ILE A 39 5.78 7.12 8.32
CA ILE A 39 6.11 7.95 7.16
C ILE A 39 6.59 9.34 7.62
N ALA A 40 5.84 9.99 8.53
CA ALA A 40 6.22 11.29 9.06
C ALA A 40 7.59 11.25 9.74
N LEU A 41 7.88 10.18 10.49
CA LEU A 41 9.19 9.95 11.07
C LEU A 41 10.27 9.78 9.99
N GLY A 42 10.01 9.01 8.93
CA GLY A 42 10.94 8.85 7.82
C GLY A 42 11.33 10.20 7.19
N ILE A 43 10.35 11.08 6.96
CA ILE A 43 10.59 12.45 6.47
C ILE A 43 11.40 13.25 7.50
N ALA A 44 11.04 13.15 8.78
CA ALA A 44 11.73 13.87 9.87
C ALA A 44 13.19 13.43 10.05
N LEU A 45 13.48 12.12 9.92
CA LEU A 45 14.84 11.59 9.94
C LEU A 45 15.58 11.82 8.62
N GLY A 46 14.90 12.30 7.59
CA GLY A 46 15.44 12.60 6.28
C GLY A 46 16.11 13.98 6.16
N PRO A 47 16.44 14.39 4.93
CA PRO A 47 16.95 15.72 4.62
C PRO A 47 15.99 16.84 5.06
N SER A 48 14.69 16.54 5.13
CA SER A 48 13.65 17.51 5.45
C SER A 48 13.82 18.18 6.83
N LEU A 49 14.28 17.45 7.85
CA LEU A 49 14.43 17.98 9.22
C LEU A 49 15.78 17.60 9.84
N LEU A 50 16.07 16.32 10.09
CA LEU A 50 17.30 15.90 10.76
C LEU A 50 18.54 16.31 9.95
N GLY A 51 18.50 16.15 8.63
CA GLY A 51 19.59 16.60 7.74
C GLY A 51 19.86 18.11 7.79
N ARG A 52 18.90 18.92 8.22
CA ARG A 52 19.06 20.37 8.42
C ARG A 52 19.52 20.74 9.82
N VAL A 53 18.90 20.13 10.84
CA VAL A 53 19.11 20.49 12.25
C VAL A 53 20.38 19.86 12.80
N LEU A 54 20.68 18.60 12.43
CA LEU A 54 21.86 17.85 12.88
C LEU A 54 22.51 17.11 11.68
N PRO A 55 23.14 17.85 10.74
CA PRO A 55 23.66 17.28 9.50
C PRO A 55 24.75 16.21 9.71
N ASP A 56 25.57 16.34 10.75
CA ASP A 56 26.61 15.35 11.06
C ASP A 56 26.01 14.03 11.56
N LEU A 57 24.96 14.10 12.39
CA LEU A 57 24.25 12.91 12.87
C LEU A 57 23.51 12.21 11.73
N HIS A 58 22.86 12.99 10.85
CA HIS A 58 22.22 12.47 9.64
C HIS A 58 23.22 11.76 8.73
N ARG A 59 24.38 12.38 8.45
CA ARG A 59 25.46 11.77 7.67
C ARG A 59 25.97 10.49 8.33
N GLN A 60 26.15 10.46 9.65
CA GLN A 60 26.60 9.25 10.34
C GLN A 60 25.58 8.11 10.32
N LEU A 61 24.30 8.34 10.57
CA LEU A 61 23.32 7.26 10.72
C LEU A 61 22.57 6.91 9.43
N PHE A 62 22.32 7.90 8.58
CA PHE A 62 21.39 7.77 7.45
C PHE A 62 22.02 8.21 6.12
N THR A 63 23.30 7.88 5.91
CA THR A 63 23.94 7.96 4.58
C THR A 63 24.94 6.81 4.38
N GLY A 64 25.24 6.46 3.12
CA GLY A 64 26.21 5.43 2.78
C GLY A 64 25.77 4.02 3.18
N ALA A 65 26.70 3.22 3.71
CA ALA A 65 26.49 1.80 3.97
C ALA A 65 25.26 1.48 4.87
N PRO A 66 24.99 2.19 5.98
CA PRO A 66 23.78 1.96 6.79
C PRO A 66 22.48 2.02 5.98
N LEU A 67 22.33 3.02 5.10
CA LEU A 67 21.13 3.13 4.26
C LEU A 67 21.03 1.98 3.26
N THR A 68 22.13 1.54 2.66
CA THR A 68 22.12 0.40 1.74
C THR A 68 21.62 -0.87 2.42
N VAL A 69 22.06 -1.14 3.65
CA VAL A 69 21.61 -2.32 4.41
C VAL A 69 20.14 -2.18 4.83
N LEU A 70 19.73 -0.98 5.29
CA LEU A 70 18.34 -0.70 5.64
C LEU A 70 17.40 -0.82 4.44
N ASP A 71 17.83 -0.41 3.24
CA ASP A 71 17.08 -0.61 2.00
C ASP A 71 16.96 -2.11 1.66
N GLY A 72 18.03 -2.89 1.82
CA GLY A 72 17.95 -4.35 1.67
C GLY A 72 16.91 -4.99 2.61
N LEU A 73 16.87 -4.55 3.87
CA LEU A 73 15.84 -4.97 4.84
C LEU A 73 14.43 -4.51 4.44
N ALA A 74 14.30 -3.29 3.92
CA ALA A 74 13.05 -2.76 3.39
C ALA A 74 12.54 -3.61 2.22
N GLN A 75 13.39 -3.97 1.25
CA GLN A 75 13.03 -4.82 0.11
C GLN A 75 12.56 -6.21 0.56
N LEU A 76 13.20 -6.77 1.59
CA LEU A 76 12.76 -8.02 2.21
C LEU A 76 11.37 -7.88 2.85
N ALA A 77 11.16 -6.81 3.63
CA ALA A 77 9.88 -6.50 4.27
C ALA A 77 8.76 -6.40 3.23
N LEU A 78 9.00 -5.64 2.15
CA LEU A 78 8.06 -5.48 1.04
C LEU A 78 7.72 -6.80 0.36
N SER A 79 8.71 -7.68 0.17
CA SER A 79 8.50 -8.98 -0.47
C SER A 79 7.65 -9.92 0.39
N LEU A 80 7.91 -9.97 1.71
CA LEU A 80 7.12 -10.73 2.68
C LEU A 80 5.69 -10.21 2.76
N TYR A 81 5.55 -8.89 2.80
CA TYR A 81 4.26 -8.22 2.80
C TYR A 81 3.46 -8.50 1.51
N ALA A 82 4.11 -8.47 0.35
CA ALA A 82 3.47 -8.80 -0.93
C ALA A 82 2.99 -10.25 -0.99
N PHE A 83 3.80 -11.16 -0.42
CA PHE A 83 3.42 -12.56 -0.25
C PHE A 83 2.15 -12.69 0.59
N GLU A 84 2.05 -11.97 1.70
CA GLU A 84 0.85 -11.97 2.53
C GLU A 84 -0.38 -11.47 1.77
N ILE A 85 -0.26 -10.39 1.00
CA ILE A 85 -1.34 -9.90 0.12
C ILE A 85 -1.76 -10.97 -0.88
N GLY A 86 -0.79 -11.58 -1.58
CA GLY A 86 -1.08 -12.62 -2.57
C GLY A 86 -1.81 -13.82 -1.95
N ALA A 87 -1.39 -14.26 -0.77
CA ALA A 87 -2.01 -15.36 -0.04
C ALA A 87 -3.45 -15.01 0.41
N ARG A 88 -3.68 -13.78 0.89
CA ARG A 88 -5.02 -13.29 1.25
C ARG A 88 -5.93 -13.22 0.03
N LEU A 89 -5.46 -12.69 -1.10
CA LEU A 89 -6.19 -12.65 -2.38
C LEU A 89 -6.61 -14.03 -2.88
N ALA A 90 -5.71 -15.02 -2.77
CA ALA A 90 -6.01 -16.40 -3.11
C ALA A 90 -7.10 -17.00 -2.20
N ALA A 91 -7.06 -16.68 -0.90
CA ALA A 91 -8.06 -17.12 0.07
C ALA A 91 -9.43 -16.47 -0.16
N GLU A 92 -9.49 -15.16 -0.40
CA GLU A 92 -10.74 -14.43 -0.67
C GLU A 92 -11.47 -14.98 -1.90
N THR A 93 -10.72 -15.28 -2.97
CA THR A 93 -11.25 -15.87 -4.21
C THR A 93 -12.00 -17.19 -3.95
N ARG A 94 -11.67 -17.91 -2.86
CA ARG A 94 -12.39 -19.11 -2.41
C ARG A 94 -13.65 -18.76 -1.62
N THR A 95 -13.55 -17.89 -0.61
CA THR A 95 -14.68 -17.50 0.26
C THR A 95 -15.84 -16.83 -0.50
N ARG A 96 -15.56 -16.17 -1.64
CA ARG A 96 -16.57 -15.60 -2.55
C ARG A 96 -17.51 -16.63 -3.19
N ARG A 97 -17.23 -17.94 -3.08
CA ARG A 97 -18.18 -19.00 -3.51
C ARG A 97 -19.32 -19.20 -2.52
N ASP A 98 -19.09 -18.96 -1.24
CA ASP A 98 -20.02 -19.39 -0.17
C ASP A 98 -20.94 -18.25 0.28
N ALA A 99 -20.53 -17.00 0.08
CA ALA A 99 -21.34 -15.83 0.39
C ALA A 99 -21.84 -15.19 -0.92
N GLY A 100 -23.15 -15.22 -1.17
CA GLY A 100 -23.85 -14.53 -2.27
C GLY A 100 -23.77 -13.00 -2.22
N GLY A 101 -22.57 -12.45 -1.99
CA GLY A 101 -22.26 -11.05 -1.84
C GLY A 101 -22.11 -10.31 -3.18
N ARG A 102 -22.14 -8.99 -3.10
CA ARG A 102 -22.00 -8.08 -4.25
C ARG A 102 -20.63 -8.27 -4.92
N SER A 103 -20.59 -8.24 -6.25
CA SER A 103 -19.34 -8.29 -7.01
C SER A 103 -18.47 -7.05 -6.69
N PRO A 104 -17.19 -7.22 -6.32
CA PRO A 104 -16.27 -6.10 -6.11
C PRO A 104 -15.76 -5.48 -7.42
N LEU A 105 -16.01 -6.12 -8.57
CA LEU A 105 -15.46 -5.70 -9.86
C LEU A 105 -15.89 -4.30 -10.29
N PRO A 106 -17.17 -3.90 -10.21
CA PRO A 106 -17.58 -2.54 -10.58
C PRO A 106 -16.90 -1.49 -9.71
N LEU A 107 -16.78 -1.75 -8.40
CA LEU A 107 -16.11 -0.85 -7.47
C LEU A 107 -14.62 -0.74 -7.76
N ALA A 108 -13.94 -1.87 -7.98
CA ALA A 108 -12.52 -1.90 -8.34
C ALA A 108 -12.28 -1.16 -9.66
N ALA A 109 -13.13 -1.40 -10.67
CA ALA A 109 -13.01 -0.77 -11.98
C ALA A 109 -13.09 0.76 -11.88
N VAL A 110 -14.11 1.32 -11.23
CA VAL A 110 -14.25 2.79 -11.12
C VAL A 110 -13.21 3.40 -10.19
N SER A 111 -12.81 2.69 -9.13
CA SER A 111 -11.84 3.19 -8.14
C SER A 111 -10.42 3.24 -8.70
N VAL A 112 -10.14 2.51 -9.78
CA VAL A 112 -8.88 2.60 -10.54
C VAL A 112 -9.03 3.51 -11.75
N SER A 113 -10.06 3.31 -12.58
CA SER A 113 -10.15 3.99 -13.89
C SER A 113 -10.41 5.50 -13.79
N VAL A 114 -11.22 5.95 -12.83
CA VAL A 114 -11.55 7.38 -12.70
C VAL A 114 -10.35 8.18 -12.16
N PRO A 115 -9.64 7.74 -11.10
CA PRO A 115 -8.39 8.39 -10.69
C PRO A 115 -7.28 8.25 -11.73
N ALA A 116 -7.21 7.11 -12.44
CA ALA A 116 -6.27 6.94 -13.54
C ALA A 116 -6.50 7.97 -14.65
N ALA A 117 -7.75 8.16 -15.09
CA ALA A 117 -8.11 9.19 -16.05
C ALA A 117 -7.77 10.60 -15.54
N THR A 118 -8.02 10.86 -14.25
CA THR A 118 -7.63 12.12 -13.60
C THR A 118 -6.11 12.32 -13.66
N GLY A 119 -5.33 11.28 -13.40
CA GLY A 119 -3.87 11.30 -13.53
C GLY A 119 -3.42 11.60 -14.96
N LEU A 120 -4.03 10.96 -15.96
CA LEU A 120 -3.74 11.23 -17.38
C LEU A 120 -4.05 12.69 -17.77
N VAL A 121 -5.14 13.25 -17.24
CA VAL A 121 -5.52 14.66 -17.49
C VAL A 121 -4.57 15.65 -16.80
N LEU A 122 -4.12 15.34 -15.59
CA LEU A 122 -3.18 16.18 -14.84
C LEU A 122 -1.73 16.07 -15.35
N ALA A 123 -1.39 14.97 -16.02
CA ALA A 123 -0.02 14.67 -16.44
C ALA A 123 0.61 15.76 -17.32
N PRO A 124 -0.02 16.30 -18.38
CA PRO A 124 0.59 17.32 -19.23
C PRO A 124 0.97 18.59 -18.48
N TRP A 125 0.19 18.97 -17.46
CA TRP A 125 0.48 20.14 -16.64
C TRP A 125 1.69 19.88 -15.73
N LEU A 126 1.72 18.72 -15.08
CA LEU A 126 2.85 18.26 -14.25
C LEU A 126 4.15 18.06 -15.06
N VAL A 127 4.05 17.59 -16.30
CA VAL A 127 5.17 17.46 -17.23
C VAL A 127 5.76 18.84 -17.53
N ARG A 128 4.91 19.83 -17.83
CA ARG A 128 5.33 21.22 -18.09
C ARG A 128 6.00 21.89 -16.90
N SER A 129 5.66 21.49 -15.67
CA SER A 129 6.32 21.96 -14.45
C SER A 129 7.58 21.18 -14.08
N GLY A 130 8.16 20.39 -15.00
CA GLY A 130 9.39 19.63 -14.76
C GLY A 130 9.19 18.34 -13.96
N GLY A 131 8.00 17.71 -14.07
CA GLY A 131 7.67 16.53 -13.27
C GLY A 131 8.33 15.22 -13.75
N VAL A 132 8.78 15.17 -14.99
CA VAL A 132 9.35 13.95 -15.59
C VAL A 132 10.75 13.69 -15.03
N GLY A 133 11.01 12.46 -14.59
CA GLY A 133 12.33 12.06 -14.12
C GLY A 133 13.34 11.81 -15.25
N PRO A 134 14.60 11.52 -14.92
CA PRO A 134 15.69 11.41 -15.91
C PRO A 134 15.49 10.35 -17.01
N HIS A 135 14.75 9.28 -16.71
CA HIS A 135 14.47 8.19 -17.65
C HIS A 135 13.00 8.17 -18.10
N GLY A 136 12.21 9.15 -17.64
CA GLY A 136 10.80 9.23 -17.98
C GLY A 136 10.57 9.88 -19.35
N SER A 137 9.50 9.46 -20.02
CA SER A 137 8.87 10.21 -21.10
C SER A 137 7.55 10.82 -20.59
N PRO A 138 6.98 11.83 -21.27
CA PRO A 138 5.65 12.33 -20.92
C PRO A 138 4.60 11.22 -20.87
N GLY A 139 4.70 10.21 -21.75
CA GLY A 139 3.83 9.05 -21.77
C GLY A 139 4.03 8.12 -20.57
N SER A 140 5.27 7.78 -20.23
CA SER A 140 5.55 6.94 -19.06
C SER A 140 5.17 7.64 -17.75
N PHE A 141 5.40 8.95 -17.66
CA PHE A 141 4.99 9.78 -16.53
C PHE A 141 3.45 9.79 -16.39
N ALA A 142 2.71 9.96 -17.49
CA ALA A 142 1.25 9.98 -17.46
C ALA A 142 0.66 8.65 -16.99
N VAL A 143 1.17 7.52 -17.52
CA VAL A 143 0.73 6.18 -17.09
C VAL A 143 1.13 5.90 -15.64
N PHE A 144 2.33 6.32 -15.23
CA PHE A 144 2.75 6.24 -13.83
C PHE A 144 1.81 7.01 -12.91
N LEU A 145 1.47 8.25 -13.26
CA LEU A 145 0.58 9.09 -12.47
C LEU A 145 -0.82 8.49 -12.40
N ALA A 146 -1.28 7.90 -13.51
CA ALA A 146 -2.53 7.15 -13.54
C ALA A 146 -2.53 5.97 -12.54
N ALA A 147 -1.42 5.22 -12.46
CA ALA A 147 -1.24 4.14 -11.49
C ALA A 147 -1.20 4.65 -10.04
N ALA A 148 -0.45 5.73 -9.80
CA ALA A 148 -0.27 6.34 -8.48
C ALA A 148 -1.60 6.87 -7.90
N LEU A 149 -2.42 7.55 -8.71
CA LEU A 149 -3.73 8.03 -8.23
C LEU A 149 -4.75 6.90 -8.11
N GLY A 150 -4.64 5.83 -8.91
CA GLY A 150 -5.54 4.68 -8.91
C GLY A 150 -5.41 3.74 -7.71
N VAL A 151 -4.23 3.65 -7.09
CA VAL A 151 -3.95 2.66 -6.05
C VAL A 151 -4.68 2.93 -4.73
N THR A 152 -5.17 1.88 -4.05
CA THR A 152 -5.78 1.96 -2.72
C THR A 152 -4.98 1.06 -1.78
N ALA A 153 -4.49 1.60 -0.66
CA ALA A 153 -3.65 0.82 0.25
C ALA A 153 -4.44 -0.19 1.07
N VAL A 154 -4.51 -1.44 0.59
CA VAL A 154 -5.27 -2.54 1.20
C VAL A 154 -5.03 -2.72 2.71
N PRO A 155 -3.80 -2.68 3.27
CA PRO A 155 -3.62 -2.91 4.70
C PRO A 155 -3.94 -1.68 5.53
N VAL A 156 -3.74 -0.48 4.98
CA VAL A 156 -4.16 0.74 5.68
C VAL A 156 -5.68 0.77 5.74
N LEU A 157 -6.34 0.38 4.65
CA LEU A 157 -7.77 0.15 4.62
C LEU A 157 -8.20 -0.92 5.64
N ALA A 158 -7.59 -2.11 5.62
CA ALA A 158 -7.92 -3.20 6.55
C ALA A 158 -7.75 -2.77 8.00
N ARG A 159 -6.65 -2.08 8.30
CA ARG A 159 -6.38 -1.57 9.64
C ARG A 159 -7.39 -0.50 10.05
N LEU A 160 -7.71 0.42 9.14
CA LEU A 160 -8.70 1.47 9.39
C LEU A 160 -10.10 0.89 9.59
N LEU A 161 -10.47 -0.16 8.85
CA LEU A 161 -11.72 -0.88 9.10
C LEU A 161 -11.73 -1.51 10.49
N HIS A 162 -10.64 -2.18 10.87
CA HIS A 162 -10.51 -2.83 12.16
C HIS A 162 -10.57 -1.85 13.33
N ASP A 163 -9.75 -0.80 13.27
CA ASP A 163 -9.70 0.24 14.31
C ASP A 163 -11.03 1.01 14.44
N ARG A 164 -11.91 0.95 13.41
CA ARG A 164 -13.23 1.61 13.41
C ARG A 164 -14.40 0.64 13.58
N GLY A 165 -14.15 -0.66 13.77
CA GLY A 165 -15.19 -1.68 13.91
C GLY A 165 -16.05 -1.85 12.66
N LEU A 166 -15.46 -1.67 11.48
CA LEU A 166 -16.13 -1.77 10.17
C LEU A 166 -15.80 -3.07 9.42
N ASP A 167 -15.04 -4.00 10.01
CA ASP A 167 -14.56 -5.24 9.38
C ASP A 167 -15.70 -6.08 8.77
N ASP A 168 -16.78 -6.26 9.52
CA ASP A 168 -17.90 -7.12 9.14
C ASP A 168 -19.00 -6.40 8.35
N THR A 169 -18.84 -5.09 8.14
CA THR A 169 -19.83 -4.29 7.41
C THR A 169 -19.83 -4.65 5.91
N PRO A 170 -20.98 -4.54 5.23
CA PRO A 170 -21.04 -4.75 3.78
C PRO A 170 -20.07 -3.87 3.00
N GLU A 171 -19.93 -2.60 3.38
CA GLU A 171 -19.01 -1.65 2.76
C GLU A 171 -17.55 -1.98 3.05
N GLY A 172 -17.21 -2.42 4.27
CA GLY A 172 -15.84 -2.82 4.63
C GLY A 172 -15.37 -4.02 3.82
N ARG A 173 -16.17 -5.09 3.78
CA ARG A 173 -15.87 -6.30 2.99
C ARG A 173 -15.81 -6.02 1.49
N LEU A 174 -16.75 -5.25 0.96
CA LEU A 174 -16.76 -4.86 -0.45
C LEU A 174 -15.54 -4.00 -0.80
N GLY A 175 -15.18 -3.07 0.08
CA GLY A 175 -14.04 -2.19 -0.06
C GLY A 175 -12.71 -2.95 -0.10
N LEU A 176 -12.47 -3.83 0.87
CA LEU A 176 -11.25 -4.67 0.90
C LEU A 176 -11.11 -5.51 -0.36
N ALA A 177 -12.19 -6.20 -0.72
CA ALA A 177 -12.25 -7.05 -1.90
C ALA A 177 -11.98 -6.27 -3.20
N ALA A 178 -12.48 -5.03 -3.31
CA ALA A 178 -12.27 -4.17 -4.48
C ALA A 178 -10.87 -3.55 -4.51
N ALA A 179 -10.35 -3.08 -3.38
CA ALA A 179 -9.00 -2.53 -3.28
C ALA A 179 -7.95 -3.58 -3.69
N ALA A 180 -8.11 -4.82 -3.24
CA ALA A 180 -7.18 -5.90 -3.56
C ALA A 180 -7.22 -6.30 -5.05
N VAL A 181 -8.39 -6.19 -5.71
CA VAL A 181 -8.49 -6.35 -7.18
C VAL A 181 -7.86 -5.17 -7.92
N GLY A 182 -8.09 -3.94 -7.43
CA GLY A 182 -7.57 -2.72 -8.04
C GLY A 182 -6.05 -2.59 -7.98
N ASP A 183 -5.42 -3.07 -6.91
CA ASP A 183 -3.95 -3.08 -6.76
C ASP A 183 -3.26 -3.78 -7.94
N GLY A 184 -3.76 -4.95 -8.36
CA GLY A 184 -3.20 -5.67 -9.50
C GLY A 184 -3.23 -4.86 -10.80
N ALA A 185 -4.28 -4.06 -11.02
CA ALA A 185 -4.37 -3.19 -12.18
C ALA A 185 -3.36 -2.02 -12.10
N CYS A 186 -3.18 -1.42 -10.92
CA CYS A 186 -2.20 -0.35 -10.72
C CYS A 186 -0.76 -0.83 -10.95
N TRP A 187 -0.44 -2.06 -10.53
CA TRP A 187 0.85 -2.67 -10.82
C TRP A 187 1.07 -2.96 -12.31
N ALA A 188 0.03 -3.39 -13.03
CA ALA A 188 0.11 -3.53 -14.49
C ALA A 188 0.35 -2.18 -15.18
N LEU A 189 -0.29 -1.11 -14.71
CA LEU A 189 -0.02 0.25 -15.19
C LEU A 189 1.42 0.71 -14.89
N LEU A 190 1.96 0.41 -13.70
CA LEU A 190 3.37 0.70 -13.41
C LEU A 190 4.31 -0.05 -14.35
N ALA A 191 4.06 -1.34 -14.60
CA ALA A 191 4.87 -2.13 -15.53
C ALA A 191 4.80 -1.56 -16.96
N LEU A 192 3.62 -1.09 -17.39
CA LEU A 192 3.46 -0.39 -18.66
C LEU A 192 4.23 0.94 -18.68
N ALA A 193 4.22 1.71 -17.59
CA ALA A 193 5.01 2.94 -17.47
C ALA A 193 6.52 2.68 -17.59
N LEU A 194 7.03 1.62 -16.94
CA LEU A 194 8.44 1.20 -17.05
C LEU A 194 8.80 0.77 -18.48
N TRP A 195 7.90 0.07 -19.17
CA TRP A 195 8.11 -0.28 -20.58
C TRP A 195 8.13 0.96 -21.49
N LEU A 196 7.21 1.90 -21.29
CA LEU A 196 7.16 3.18 -22.03
C LEU A 196 8.40 4.06 -21.77
N ALA A 197 9.04 3.91 -20.62
CA ALA A 197 10.30 4.56 -20.29
C ALA A 197 11.52 3.86 -20.89
N GLY A 198 11.34 2.71 -21.55
CA GLY A 198 12.45 1.90 -22.07
C GLY A 198 13.26 1.17 -21.00
N THR A 199 12.86 1.25 -19.73
CA THR A 199 13.57 0.61 -18.61
C THR A 199 13.22 -0.87 -18.47
N LEU A 200 12.10 -1.32 -19.06
CA LEU A 200 11.65 -2.71 -19.05
C LEU A 200 11.50 -3.25 -20.49
N PRO A 201 12.29 -4.24 -20.92
CA PRO A 201 12.14 -4.84 -22.25
C PRO A 201 10.77 -5.51 -22.44
N ALA A 202 10.21 -5.44 -23.66
CA ALA A 202 8.87 -5.97 -23.97
C ALA A 202 8.68 -7.44 -23.59
N GLY A 203 9.69 -8.29 -23.83
CA GLY A 203 9.64 -9.71 -23.45
C GLY A 203 9.53 -9.94 -21.94
N ARG A 204 10.16 -9.07 -21.14
CA ARG A 204 10.09 -9.15 -19.66
C ARG A 204 8.75 -8.62 -19.14
N LEU A 205 8.19 -7.59 -19.76
CA LEU A 205 6.82 -7.13 -19.48
C LEU A 205 5.80 -8.24 -19.78
N ALA A 206 5.90 -8.88 -20.94
CA ALA A 206 5.02 -9.99 -21.32
C ALA A 206 5.12 -11.15 -20.31
N LEU A 207 6.33 -11.50 -19.89
CA LEU A 207 6.56 -12.52 -18.87
C LEU A 207 5.97 -12.13 -17.51
N ALA A 208 6.10 -10.88 -17.09
CA ALA A 208 5.53 -10.36 -15.85
C ALA A 208 4.00 -10.50 -15.83
N LEU A 209 3.35 -10.00 -16.89
CA LEU A 209 1.90 -10.04 -17.05
C LEU A 209 1.41 -11.50 -17.15
N ALA A 210 2.11 -12.34 -17.91
CA ALA A 210 1.82 -13.77 -18.02
C ALA A 210 1.99 -14.51 -16.69
N GLY A 211 3.02 -14.17 -15.90
CA GLY A 211 3.27 -14.75 -14.59
C GLY A 211 2.16 -14.43 -13.59
N VAL A 212 1.73 -13.17 -13.51
CA VAL A 212 0.62 -12.74 -12.64
C VAL A 212 -0.71 -13.36 -13.10
N ALA A 213 -1.00 -13.30 -14.41
CA ALA A 213 -2.23 -13.87 -14.97
C ALA A 213 -2.28 -15.40 -14.80
N GLY A 214 -1.16 -16.08 -15.06
CA GLY A 214 -1.00 -17.52 -14.90
C GLY A 214 -1.14 -17.95 -13.45
N ALA A 215 -0.50 -17.24 -12.51
CA ALA A 215 -0.65 -17.49 -11.09
C ALA A 215 -2.08 -17.29 -10.61
N GLY A 216 -2.74 -16.22 -11.04
CA GLY A 216 -4.15 -15.96 -10.72
C GLY A 216 -5.10 -17.02 -11.30
N LEU A 217 -4.87 -17.46 -12.54
CA LEU A 217 -5.65 -18.54 -13.16
C LEU A 217 -5.44 -19.87 -12.43
N LEU A 218 -4.20 -20.19 -12.06
CA LEU A 218 -3.87 -21.40 -11.33
C LEU A 218 -4.47 -21.38 -9.91
N ALA A 219 -4.41 -20.24 -9.21
CA ALA A 219 -5.07 -20.04 -7.93
C ALA A 219 -6.58 -20.28 -8.05
N ARG A 220 -7.23 -19.72 -9.08
CA ARG A 220 -8.66 -19.95 -9.37
C ARG A 220 -8.98 -21.41 -9.69
N ARG A 221 -8.14 -22.10 -10.47
CA ARG A 221 -8.28 -23.54 -10.77
C ARG A 221 -8.14 -24.37 -9.50
N ARG A 222 -7.11 -24.13 -8.69
CA ARG A 222 -6.90 -24.80 -7.40
C ARG A 222 -8.06 -24.58 -6.45
N ALA A 223 -8.59 -23.35 -6.37
CA ALA A 223 -9.77 -23.04 -5.58
C ALA A 223 -11.04 -23.79 -6.04
N ARG A 224 -11.11 -24.25 -7.30
CA ARG A 224 -12.20 -25.11 -7.82
C ARG A 224 -12.01 -26.59 -7.52
N THR A 225 -10.76 -27.05 -7.39
CA THR A 225 -10.43 -28.46 -7.16
C THR A 225 -10.05 -28.75 -5.69
N ALA A 226 -10.13 -27.74 -4.82
CA ALA A 226 -9.67 -27.78 -3.44
C ALA A 226 -10.48 -28.70 -2.51
N ASP A 227 -11.58 -29.31 -2.95
CA ASP A 227 -12.28 -30.30 -2.12
C ASP A 227 -11.67 -31.70 -2.21
N ARG A 228 -10.62 -31.90 -3.04
CA ARG A 228 -10.05 -33.22 -3.34
C ARG A 228 -8.59 -33.44 -2.91
N THR A 229 -7.96 -32.50 -2.21
CA THR A 229 -6.55 -32.62 -1.80
C THR A 229 -6.39 -32.68 -0.29
N PRO A 230 -5.77 -33.73 0.27
CA PRO A 230 -5.49 -33.80 1.71
C PRO A 230 -4.54 -32.66 2.14
N PRO A 231 -4.60 -32.21 3.41
CA PRO A 231 -3.65 -31.24 3.93
C PRO A 231 -2.23 -31.82 3.92
N GLY A 232 -1.35 -31.26 3.08
CA GLY A 232 0.07 -31.60 3.08
C GLY A 232 0.82 -30.97 4.26
N THR A 233 2.01 -31.49 4.57
CA THR A 233 2.95 -30.87 5.51
C THR A 233 3.31 -29.47 5.02
N ARG A 234 3.12 -28.46 5.87
CA ARG A 234 3.47 -27.08 5.52
C ARG A 234 4.94 -26.82 5.83
N PRO A 235 5.68 -26.12 4.94
CA PRO A 235 7.07 -25.76 5.21
C PRO A 235 7.14 -24.82 6.42
N GLY A 236 8.21 -24.95 7.22
CA GLY A 236 8.50 -24.03 8.33
C GLY A 236 8.83 -22.61 7.87
N ALA A 237 9.08 -21.70 8.82
CA ALA A 237 9.34 -20.29 8.52
C ALA A 237 10.58 -20.08 7.63
N ALA A 238 11.67 -20.80 7.88
CA ALA A 238 12.92 -20.68 7.12
C ALA A 238 12.78 -21.06 5.62
N PRO A 239 12.24 -22.23 5.24
CA PRO A 239 12.04 -22.56 3.83
C PRO A 239 11.02 -21.64 3.13
N LEU A 240 10.00 -21.17 3.85
CA LEU A 240 9.07 -20.17 3.30
C LEU A 240 9.77 -18.82 3.05
N LEU A 241 10.57 -18.34 4.01
CA LEU A 241 11.38 -17.13 3.83
C LEU A 241 12.33 -17.27 2.64
N GLY A 242 13.02 -18.42 2.53
CA GLY A 242 13.87 -18.73 1.38
C GLY A 242 13.12 -18.70 0.05
N ALA A 243 11.90 -19.24 0.01
CA ALA A 243 11.05 -19.19 -1.18
C ALA A 243 10.63 -17.76 -1.54
N VAL A 244 10.26 -16.93 -0.55
CA VAL A 244 9.93 -15.51 -0.76
C VAL A 244 11.14 -14.75 -1.30
N CYS A 245 12.33 -14.94 -0.70
CA CYS A 245 13.57 -14.33 -1.17
C CYS A 245 13.92 -14.76 -2.59
N LEU A 246 13.79 -16.05 -2.90
CA LEU A 246 14.04 -16.56 -4.25
C LEU A 246 13.05 -15.97 -5.27
N ALA A 247 11.76 -15.92 -4.94
CA ALA A 247 10.76 -15.32 -5.81
C ALA A 247 11.02 -13.82 -6.04
N ALA A 248 11.38 -13.08 -4.98
CA ALA A 248 11.77 -11.68 -5.07
C ALA A 248 13.03 -11.47 -5.91
N ALA A 249 14.05 -12.33 -5.77
CA ALA A 249 15.28 -12.30 -6.54
C ALA A 249 15.03 -12.62 -8.02
N LEU A 250 14.19 -13.60 -8.34
CA LEU A 250 13.78 -13.92 -9.70
C LEU A 250 13.05 -12.73 -10.33
N SER A 251 12.13 -12.10 -9.59
CA SER A 251 11.44 -10.89 -10.03
C SER A 251 12.42 -9.76 -10.35
N SER A 252 13.36 -9.50 -9.44
CA SER A 252 14.40 -8.48 -9.63
C SER A 252 15.33 -8.81 -10.80
N GLY A 253 15.70 -10.07 -11.00
CA GLY A 253 16.53 -10.52 -12.13
C GLY A 253 15.84 -10.33 -13.48
N LEU A 254 14.50 -10.34 -13.50
CA LEU A 254 13.68 -9.98 -14.66
C LEU A 254 13.51 -8.46 -14.83
N GLY A 255 14.16 -7.63 -14.01
CA GLY A 255 14.02 -6.17 -14.05
C GLY A 255 12.67 -5.66 -13.53
N LEU A 256 11.94 -6.49 -12.78
CA LEU A 256 10.71 -6.09 -12.08
C LEU A 256 11.03 -5.77 -10.62
N HIS A 257 10.12 -5.10 -9.93
CA HIS A 257 10.26 -4.89 -8.50
C HIS A 257 10.22 -6.23 -7.73
N THR A 258 11.00 -6.35 -6.66
CA THR A 258 11.00 -7.48 -5.70
C THR A 258 9.60 -7.87 -5.20
N LEU A 259 8.72 -6.88 -5.00
CA LEU A 259 7.34 -7.01 -4.57
C LEU A 259 6.53 -7.98 -5.45
N PHE A 260 6.74 -7.97 -6.77
CA PHE A 260 6.01 -8.85 -7.69
C PHE A 260 6.29 -10.33 -7.41
N GLY A 261 7.53 -10.67 -7.05
CA GLY A 261 7.92 -12.04 -6.72
C GLY A 261 7.17 -12.57 -5.50
N GLY A 262 7.12 -11.76 -4.43
CA GLY A 262 6.34 -12.06 -3.24
C GLY A 262 4.85 -12.24 -3.57
N LEU A 263 4.25 -11.30 -4.31
CA LEU A 263 2.84 -11.36 -4.70
C LEU A 263 2.49 -12.62 -5.48
N VAL A 264 3.29 -12.98 -6.50
CA VAL A 264 3.07 -14.19 -7.32
C VAL A 264 3.18 -15.45 -6.46
N LEU A 265 4.20 -15.54 -5.59
CA LEU A 265 4.35 -16.67 -4.67
C LEU A 265 3.14 -16.77 -3.72
N GLY A 266 2.67 -15.63 -3.21
CA GLY A 266 1.48 -15.56 -2.35
C GLY A 266 0.22 -16.04 -3.06
N LEU A 267 -0.02 -15.62 -4.30
CA LEU A 267 -1.17 -16.07 -5.10
C LEU A 267 -1.14 -17.59 -5.37
N LEU A 268 0.06 -18.14 -5.54
CA LEU A 268 0.27 -19.58 -5.72
C LEU A 268 0.19 -20.35 -4.39
N TRP A 269 0.27 -19.65 -3.25
CA TRP A 269 0.31 -20.26 -1.93
C TRP A 269 -1.03 -20.95 -1.60
N PRO A 270 -1.00 -22.19 -1.09
CA PRO A 270 -2.23 -22.89 -0.75
C PRO A 270 -2.98 -22.20 0.41
N PRO A 271 -4.30 -21.97 0.28
CA PRO A 271 -5.11 -21.48 1.40
C PRO A 271 -5.03 -22.42 2.61
N ALA A 272 -5.23 -21.89 3.81
CA ALA A 272 -5.37 -22.71 5.01
C ALA A 272 -6.53 -23.71 4.90
N ARG A 273 -6.34 -24.90 5.49
CA ARG A 273 -7.39 -25.85 5.82
C ARG A 273 -7.17 -26.24 7.28
N GLY A 274 -8.21 -26.07 8.10
CA GLY A 274 -8.30 -26.58 9.47
C GLY A 274 -9.78 -26.80 9.82
N PRO A 275 -10.14 -27.78 10.69
CA PRO A 275 -11.52 -28.04 11.10
C PRO A 275 -12.25 -26.83 11.71
N HIS A 276 -11.48 -25.82 12.15
CA HIS A 276 -11.93 -24.53 12.69
C HIS A 276 -11.31 -23.31 11.98
N GLY A 277 -10.83 -23.46 10.74
CA GLY A 277 -10.37 -22.30 9.94
C GLY A 277 -9.02 -21.68 10.33
N GLU A 278 -8.32 -22.19 11.34
CA GLU A 278 -6.98 -21.69 11.68
C GLU A 278 -5.92 -22.24 10.70
N LEU A 279 -5.14 -21.33 10.09
CA LEU A 279 -3.86 -21.64 9.44
C LEU A 279 -3.00 -22.48 10.41
N PRO A 280 -1.95 -23.21 9.97
CA PRO A 280 -0.75 -23.35 10.77
C PRO A 280 -0.16 -21.96 10.85
N ALA A 281 -0.73 -21.18 11.76
CA ALA A 281 -0.61 -19.75 11.87
C ALA A 281 0.80 -19.34 12.30
N THR A 282 1.72 -20.28 12.54
CA THR A 282 3.01 -19.98 13.17
C THR A 282 4.05 -19.47 12.17
N ALA A 283 4.25 -20.14 11.03
CA ALA A 283 5.28 -19.73 10.07
C ALA A 283 4.89 -18.46 9.30
N ALA A 284 3.68 -18.43 8.72
CA ALA A 284 3.20 -17.26 7.96
C ALA A 284 2.96 -16.04 8.87
N ALA A 285 2.40 -16.22 10.09
CA ALA A 285 2.29 -15.09 11.01
C ALA A 285 3.65 -14.68 11.58
N GLY A 286 4.58 -15.62 11.82
CA GLY A 286 5.95 -15.29 12.18
C GLY A 286 6.64 -14.41 11.14
N LEU A 287 6.45 -14.72 9.86
CA LEU A 287 6.94 -13.89 8.76
C LEU A 287 6.18 -12.57 8.59
N GLY A 288 4.88 -12.53 8.88
CA GLY A 288 4.10 -11.29 8.94
C GLY A 288 4.60 -10.36 10.07
N THR A 289 4.93 -10.93 11.23
CA THR A 289 5.58 -10.21 12.34
C THR A 289 6.95 -9.68 11.90
N LEU A 290 7.76 -10.50 11.23
CA LEU A 290 9.05 -10.07 10.69
C LEU A 290 8.88 -8.90 9.69
N ALA A 291 7.94 -9.02 8.75
CA ALA A 291 7.64 -7.96 7.80
C ALA A 291 7.24 -6.66 8.51
N THR A 292 6.41 -6.75 9.56
CA THR A 292 5.97 -5.60 10.36
C THR A 292 7.14 -4.94 11.09
N VAL A 293 8.08 -5.72 11.65
CA VAL A 293 9.27 -5.19 12.32
C VAL A 293 10.21 -4.48 11.33
N LEU A 294 10.31 -4.97 10.10
CA LEU A 294 11.20 -4.42 9.08
C LEU A 294 10.59 -3.26 8.27
N LEU A 295 9.26 -3.13 8.26
CA LEU A 295 8.54 -2.12 7.48
C LEU A 295 8.95 -0.66 7.78
N PRO A 296 9.27 -0.26 9.03
CA PRO A 296 9.80 1.06 9.32
C PRO A 296 11.06 1.43 8.51
N CYS A 297 11.90 0.45 8.12
CA CYS A 297 13.04 0.70 7.24
C CYS A 297 12.61 1.20 5.86
N PHE A 298 11.50 0.67 5.33
CA PHE A 298 10.94 1.14 4.06
C PHE A 298 10.42 2.58 4.17
N PHE A 299 9.70 2.91 5.24
CA PHE A 299 9.20 4.27 5.44
C PHE A 299 10.31 5.27 5.68
N LEU A 300 11.38 4.88 6.37
CA LEU A 300 12.61 5.66 6.44
C LEU A 300 13.17 5.90 5.02
N GLY A 301 13.39 4.83 4.24
CA GLY A 301 13.95 4.94 2.89
C GLY A 301 13.14 5.84 1.96
N ALA A 302 11.81 5.76 2.03
CA ALA A 302 10.90 6.65 1.32
C ALA A 302 11.05 8.11 1.80
N GLY A 303 11.09 8.34 3.11
CA GLY A 303 11.26 9.66 3.71
C GLY A 303 12.62 10.32 3.43
N GLN A 304 13.70 9.53 3.31
CA GLN A 304 15.04 10.02 2.93
C GLN A 304 15.07 10.63 1.52
N GLN A 305 14.13 10.24 0.64
CA GLN A 305 14.01 10.79 -0.71
C GLN A 305 13.26 12.12 -0.75
N VAL A 306 12.68 12.56 0.37
CA VAL A 306 11.88 13.78 0.45
C VAL A 306 12.69 14.92 1.08
N ASP A 307 12.78 16.02 0.35
CA ASP A 307 13.24 17.30 0.89
C ASP A 307 12.17 18.39 0.78
N LEU A 308 11.43 18.64 1.87
CA LEU A 308 10.33 19.59 1.92
C LEU A 308 10.72 21.04 2.20
N GLY A 309 11.98 21.35 2.52
CA GLY A 309 12.27 22.66 3.13
C GLY A 309 12.05 23.84 2.21
N ALA A 310 12.56 23.79 0.99
CA ALA A 310 12.28 24.84 0.00
C ALA A 310 10.88 24.69 -0.60
N ASP A 311 10.40 23.47 -0.79
CA ASP A 311 9.10 23.19 -1.41
C ASP A 311 7.91 23.66 -0.55
N LEU A 312 7.98 23.58 0.79
CA LEU A 312 6.90 24.10 1.66
C LEU A 312 6.79 25.62 1.67
N ALA A 313 7.87 26.33 1.35
CA ALA A 313 7.87 27.78 1.23
C ALA A 313 7.35 28.25 -0.15
N ASP A 314 7.24 27.35 -1.12
CA ASP A 314 6.78 27.64 -2.47
C ASP A 314 5.24 27.51 -2.58
N PRO A 315 4.50 28.62 -2.75
CA PRO A 315 3.04 28.57 -2.91
C PRO A 315 2.59 27.73 -4.11
N GLY A 316 3.41 27.65 -5.16
CA GLY A 316 3.13 26.85 -6.34
C GLY A 316 3.18 25.35 -6.03
N PHE A 317 4.08 24.91 -5.15
CA PHE A 317 4.13 23.53 -4.67
C PHE A 317 2.89 23.18 -3.84
N LEU A 318 2.50 24.04 -2.90
CA LEU A 318 1.32 23.83 -2.06
C LEU A 318 0.02 23.84 -2.89
N ALA A 319 -0.10 24.76 -3.85
CA ALA A 319 -1.23 24.81 -4.77
C ALA A 319 -1.32 23.54 -5.63
N LEU A 320 -0.18 23.06 -6.15
CA LEU A 320 -0.08 21.80 -6.87
C LEU A 320 -0.52 20.61 -5.99
N ALA A 321 0.06 20.46 -4.80
CA ALA A 321 -0.26 19.36 -3.90
C ALA A 321 -1.74 19.39 -3.49
N GLY A 322 -2.29 20.58 -3.19
CA GLY A 322 -3.70 20.78 -2.86
C GLY A 322 -4.62 20.44 -4.04
N ALA A 323 -4.29 20.87 -5.25
CA ALA A 323 -5.07 20.55 -6.45
C ALA A 323 -5.08 19.06 -6.76
N VAL A 324 -3.92 18.39 -6.68
CA VAL A 324 -3.82 16.94 -6.87
C VAL A 324 -4.56 16.18 -5.78
N LEU A 325 -4.47 16.62 -4.51
CA LEU A 325 -5.22 16.03 -3.40
C LEU A 325 -6.73 16.14 -3.63
N ALA A 326 -7.22 17.32 -3.98
CA ALA A 326 -8.64 17.55 -4.22
C ALA A 326 -9.16 16.72 -5.40
N ALA A 327 -8.44 16.76 -6.53
CA ALA A 327 -8.81 16.00 -7.73
C ALA A 327 -8.76 14.48 -7.48
N SER A 328 -7.69 13.97 -6.87
CA SER A 328 -7.55 12.54 -6.54
C SER A 328 -8.60 12.09 -5.55
N THR A 329 -8.92 12.90 -4.53
CA THR A 329 -9.92 12.55 -3.52
C THR A 329 -11.31 12.51 -4.14
N ALA A 330 -11.69 13.51 -4.96
CA ALA A 330 -12.97 13.53 -5.66
C ALA A 330 -13.09 12.33 -6.62
N ALA A 331 -12.03 12.05 -7.39
CA ALA A 331 -11.96 10.93 -8.33
C ALA A 331 -12.03 9.55 -7.66
N LYS A 332 -11.70 9.44 -6.37
CA LYS A 332 -11.84 8.21 -5.58
C LYS A 332 -13.21 8.11 -4.90
N VAL A 333 -13.56 9.14 -4.13
CA VAL A 333 -14.72 9.09 -3.22
C VAL A 333 -16.04 9.08 -3.98
N LEU A 334 -16.20 9.98 -4.97
CA LEU A 334 -17.47 10.14 -5.68
C LEU A 334 -17.89 8.91 -6.49
N PRO A 335 -17.04 8.33 -7.36
CA PRO A 335 -17.44 7.14 -8.13
C PRO A 335 -17.62 5.90 -7.26
N ALA A 336 -16.80 5.72 -6.21
CA ALA A 336 -16.98 4.62 -5.26
C ALA A 336 -18.31 4.74 -4.50
N ALA A 337 -18.67 5.96 -4.06
CA ALA A 337 -19.97 6.21 -3.45
C ALA A 337 -21.12 5.98 -4.45
N ALA A 338 -20.98 6.39 -5.71
CA ALA A 338 -21.98 6.13 -6.73
C ALA A 338 -22.21 4.63 -6.98
N VAL A 339 -21.13 3.82 -6.99
CA VAL A 339 -21.24 2.36 -7.09
C VAL A 339 -21.91 1.77 -5.85
N GLY A 340 -21.53 2.21 -4.65
CA GLY A 340 -22.18 1.80 -3.41
C GLY A 340 -23.68 2.07 -3.44
N ARG A 341 -24.07 3.27 -3.89
CA ARG A 341 -25.46 3.71 -3.93
C ARG A 341 -26.29 2.92 -4.95
N ARG A 342 -25.75 2.71 -6.15
CA ARG A 342 -26.37 1.85 -7.19
C ARG A 342 -26.46 0.40 -6.75
N GLY A 343 -25.54 -0.05 -5.90
CA GLY A 343 -25.58 -1.36 -5.24
C GLY A 343 -26.58 -1.47 -4.10
N GLY A 344 -27.34 -0.41 -3.79
CA GLY A 344 -28.38 -0.41 -2.76
C GLY A 344 -27.90 -0.03 -1.35
N LEU A 345 -26.66 0.42 -1.17
CA LEU A 345 -26.23 1.00 0.10
C LEU A 345 -26.94 2.34 0.33
N PRO A 346 -27.26 2.71 1.59
CA PRO A 346 -27.72 4.06 1.89
C PRO A 346 -26.61 5.08 1.58
N TRP A 347 -26.98 6.36 1.45
CA TRP A 347 -26.03 7.40 1.05
C TRP A 347 -24.83 7.52 1.99
N ARG A 348 -25.05 7.35 3.30
CA ARG A 348 -23.99 7.40 4.31
C ARG A 348 -22.98 6.26 4.13
N ASP A 349 -23.43 5.02 4.01
CA ASP A 349 -22.54 3.87 3.83
C ASP A 349 -21.85 3.90 2.46
N SER A 350 -22.52 4.45 1.46
CA SER A 350 -21.93 4.73 0.14
C SER A 350 -20.79 5.75 0.25
N LEU A 351 -20.98 6.85 0.99
CA LEU A 351 -19.92 7.83 1.25
C LEU A 351 -18.79 7.25 2.10
N ARG A 352 -19.11 6.43 3.12
CA ARG A 352 -18.10 5.70 3.91
C ARG A 352 -17.25 4.82 3.01
N LEU A 353 -17.87 4.05 2.12
CA LEU A 353 -17.18 3.24 1.12
C LEU A 353 -16.25 4.10 0.26
N GLY A 354 -16.70 5.27 -0.20
CA GLY A 354 -15.86 6.20 -0.95
C GLY A 354 -14.64 6.70 -0.18
N VAL A 355 -14.83 7.11 1.08
CA VAL A 355 -13.74 7.54 1.96
C VAL A 355 -12.74 6.41 2.22
N LEU A 356 -13.25 5.19 2.46
CA LEU A 356 -12.44 3.99 2.63
C LEU A 356 -11.62 3.70 1.36
N MET A 357 -12.16 3.88 0.16
CA MET A 357 -11.41 3.69 -1.08
C MET A 357 -10.32 4.73 -1.32
N ASN A 358 -10.38 5.88 -0.64
CA ASN A 358 -9.36 6.93 -0.71
C ASN A 358 -8.18 6.71 0.26
N THR A 359 -8.16 5.63 1.03
CA THR A 359 -7.02 5.35 1.92
C THR A 359 -5.76 5.05 1.11
N LYS A 360 -4.72 5.83 1.39
CA LYS A 360 -3.39 5.68 0.83
C LYS A 360 -2.43 5.14 1.89
N GLY A 361 -1.19 4.86 1.51
CA GLY A 361 -0.20 4.32 2.44
C GLY A 361 0.81 3.44 1.75
N LEU A 362 1.16 2.32 2.38
CA LEU A 362 2.29 1.49 1.98
C LEU A 362 2.35 1.20 0.46
N THR A 363 1.28 0.67 -0.15
CA THR A 363 1.31 0.29 -1.57
C THR A 363 1.54 1.47 -2.50
N GLU A 364 0.96 2.63 -2.20
CA GLU A 364 1.22 3.86 -2.95
C GLU A 364 2.67 4.30 -2.79
N LEU A 365 3.20 4.30 -1.57
CA LEU A 365 4.59 4.68 -1.34
C LEU A 365 5.56 3.74 -2.06
N VAL A 366 5.26 2.43 -2.14
CA VAL A 366 6.10 1.51 -2.92
C VAL A 366 6.05 1.89 -4.40
N LEU A 367 4.86 2.17 -4.94
CA LEU A 367 4.71 2.60 -6.32
C LEU A 367 5.48 3.91 -6.59
N LEU A 368 5.36 4.90 -5.69
CA LEU A 368 6.10 6.18 -5.79
C LEU A 368 7.60 5.96 -5.75
N THR A 369 8.10 5.16 -4.81
CA THR A 369 9.53 4.87 -4.66
C THR A 369 10.05 4.10 -5.87
N ALA A 370 9.30 3.12 -6.37
CA ALA A 370 9.63 2.38 -7.59
C ALA A 370 9.73 3.31 -8.81
N GLY A 371 8.76 4.22 -8.98
CA GLY A 371 8.78 5.20 -10.06
C GLY A 371 9.94 6.19 -9.94
N ARG A 372 10.29 6.60 -8.71
CA ARG A 372 11.42 7.49 -8.45
C ARG A 372 12.75 6.81 -8.74
N GLN A 373 12.93 5.57 -8.30
CA GLN A 373 14.13 4.76 -8.55
C GLN A 373 14.32 4.42 -10.03
N ALA A 374 13.22 4.12 -10.74
CA ALA A 374 13.25 3.90 -12.18
C ALA A 374 13.49 5.20 -12.98
N GLY A 375 13.46 6.36 -12.33
CA GLY A 375 13.63 7.65 -12.98
C GLY A 375 12.40 8.12 -13.78
N LEU A 376 11.21 7.59 -13.49
CA LEU A 376 9.95 8.02 -14.10
C LEU A 376 9.53 9.41 -13.62
N ILE A 377 9.78 9.71 -12.34
CA ILE A 377 9.39 10.98 -11.71
C ILE A 377 10.58 11.70 -11.08
N GLY A 378 10.52 13.04 -11.09
CA GLY A 378 11.45 13.92 -10.39
C GLY A 378 11.32 13.87 -8.85
N PRO A 379 12.25 14.50 -8.11
CA PRO A 379 12.16 14.57 -6.65
C PRO A 379 10.95 15.38 -6.17
N ARG A 380 10.64 16.49 -6.84
CA ARG A 380 9.53 17.38 -6.48
C ARG A 380 8.14 16.74 -6.64
N PRO A 381 7.81 16.05 -7.77
CA PRO A 381 6.58 15.27 -7.86
C PRO A 381 6.52 14.11 -6.86
N TYR A 382 7.65 13.45 -6.57
CA TYR A 382 7.70 12.41 -5.54
C TYR A 382 7.28 12.98 -4.17
N ALA A 383 7.87 14.11 -3.76
CA ALA A 383 7.53 14.80 -2.53
C ALA A 383 6.05 15.23 -2.49
N ALA A 384 5.55 15.82 -3.58
CA ALA A 384 4.15 16.24 -3.68
C ALA A 384 3.17 15.07 -3.57
N LEU A 385 3.40 13.98 -4.32
CA LEU A 385 2.53 12.80 -4.29
C LEU A 385 2.59 12.07 -2.95
N LEU A 386 3.76 12.01 -2.31
CA LEU A 386 3.89 11.47 -0.97
C LEU A 386 3.11 12.31 0.05
N LEU A 387 3.19 13.64 -0.03
CA LEU A 387 2.41 14.54 0.82
C LEU A 387 0.91 14.36 0.60
N VAL A 388 0.47 14.24 -0.66
CA VAL A 388 -0.93 13.92 -1.02
C VAL A 388 -1.36 12.60 -0.41
N ALA A 389 -0.54 11.55 -0.46
CA ALA A 389 -0.84 10.24 0.10
C ALA A 389 -1.04 10.31 1.63
N VAL A 390 -0.14 11.01 2.33
CA VAL A 390 -0.24 11.24 3.77
C VAL A 390 -1.51 12.05 4.10
N ALA A 391 -1.73 13.17 3.41
CA ALA A 391 -2.87 14.04 3.65
C ALA A 391 -4.22 13.33 3.40
N ALA A 392 -4.36 12.60 2.29
CA ALA A 392 -5.58 11.86 1.96
C ALA A 392 -5.96 10.87 3.07
N THR A 393 -4.97 10.18 3.63
CA THR A 393 -5.18 9.18 4.69
C THR A 393 -5.47 9.84 6.03
N VAL A 394 -4.76 10.92 6.35
CA VAL A 394 -5.01 11.72 7.56
C VAL A 394 -6.45 12.23 7.58
N LEU A 395 -6.96 12.68 6.43
CA LEU A 395 -8.31 13.20 6.26
C LEU A 395 -9.39 12.09 6.26
N ALA A 396 -9.05 10.87 5.87
CA ALA A 396 -9.98 9.74 5.89
C ALA A 396 -10.52 9.46 7.30
N GLY A 397 -9.66 9.58 8.32
CA GLY A 397 -10.03 9.34 9.71
C GLY A 397 -11.19 10.24 10.18
N PRO A 398 -11.04 11.58 10.18
CA PRO A 398 -12.10 12.53 10.50
C PRO A 398 -13.34 12.40 9.60
N ALA A 399 -13.16 12.18 8.30
CA ALA A 399 -14.28 12.02 7.37
C ALA A 399 -15.17 10.82 7.77
N LEU A 400 -14.58 9.69 8.18
CA LEU A 400 -15.34 8.55 8.69
C LEU A 400 -16.05 8.83 10.01
N LEU A 401 -15.48 9.67 10.89
CA LEU A 401 -16.13 10.05 12.15
C LEU A 401 -17.38 10.89 11.90
N LEU A 402 -17.32 11.83 10.96
CA LEU A 402 -18.47 12.64 10.53
C LEU A 402 -19.59 11.77 9.94
N LEU A 403 -19.23 10.64 9.33
CA LEU A 403 -20.17 9.71 8.73
C LEU A 403 -20.66 8.63 9.71
N ARG A 404 -20.18 8.56 10.96
CA ARG A 404 -20.54 7.52 11.94
C ARG A 404 -21.98 7.73 12.45
N GLU A 405 -22.71 6.64 12.67
CA GLU A 405 -23.98 6.74 13.41
C GLU A 405 -23.68 7.07 14.87
N ARG A 406 -24.37 8.06 15.45
CA ARG A 406 -24.46 8.15 16.90
C ARG A 406 -25.10 6.83 17.37
N PRO A 407 -24.57 6.17 18.42
CA PRO A 407 -25.27 5.04 19.01
C PRO A 407 -26.72 5.49 19.25
N ARG A 408 -27.70 4.76 18.70
CA ARG A 408 -29.07 4.85 19.23
C ARG A 408 -28.90 4.58 20.72
N ALA A 409 -29.26 5.55 21.57
CA ALA A 409 -29.35 5.31 22.99
C ALA A 409 -30.09 3.98 23.15
N ALA A 410 -29.45 3.01 23.81
CA ALA A 410 -30.07 1.72 24.07
C ALA A 410 -31.47 2.03 24.62
N ALA A 411 -32.51 1.53 23.94
CA ALA A 411 -33.86 1.69 24.42
C ALA A 411 -33.86 1.23 25.88
N GLU A 412 -34.23 2.13 26.81
CA GLU A 412 -34.35 1.78 28.22
C GLU A 412 -35.18 0.49 28.30
N PRO A 413 -34.73 -0.53 29.05
CA PRO A 413 -35.52 -1.73 29.22
C PRO A 413 -36.89 -1.31 29.76
N VAL A 414 -37.94 -1.62 29.01
CA VAL A 414 -39.32 -1.41 29.44
C VAL A 414 -39.45 -2.11 30.80
N PRO A 415 -39.82 -1.38 31.88
CA PRO A 415 -39.95 -2.00 33.19
C PRO A 415 -40.99 -3.12 33.09
N ALA A 416 -40.63 -4.30 33.58
CA ALA A 416 -41.53 -5.44 33.64
C ALA A 416 -42.80 -5.04 34.42
N PRO A 417 -44.00 -5.43 33.97
CA PRO A 417 -45.21 -5.16 34.73
C PRO A 417 -45.10 -5.82 36.10
N ALA A 418 -45.28 -5.04 37.16
CA ALA A 418 -45.41 -5.56 38.51
C ALA A 418 -46.65 -6.44 38.57
N GLY A 419 -46.43 -7.75 38.66
CA GLY A 419 -47.43 -8.77 38.95
C GLY A 419 -47.36 -9.16 40.41
#